data_AF-A0A1H7XPG1-F1
#
_entry.id   AF-A0A1H7XPG1-F1
#
_cell.length_a   1.000
_cell.length_b   1.000
_cell.length_c   1.000
_cell.angle_alpha   90.00
_cell.angle_beta   90.00
_cell.angle_gamma   90.00
#
_symmetry.space_group_name_H-M   'P 1'
#
loop_
_entity.id
_entity.type
_entity.pdbx_description
1 polymer ?
#
loop_
_entity_poly.entity_id
_entity_poly.type
_entity_poly.pdbx_seq_one_letter_code
_entity_poly.pdbx_strand_id
1 'polypeptide(L)'
;MDAFPNEPMGFRGILWGQRLESLTGRTFLPLSEEGDVSSYRLQNDSLRIGNAEVSDIIYRFFRHRFYRATVLIDSYENFARIKESFFDSYGEGVSVSREETETYYWSGAELDLSLEFSEATCGRIEYSFRPIHKQEEKKAKLKAIQDWDQA
;
A
#
# COMPACT_ATOMS: atom_id res chain seq x y z
N MET A 1 -10.28 -13.80 13.24
CA MET A 1 -9.07 -13.95 12.42
C MET A 1 -7.93 -13.46 13.27
N ASP A 2 -6.96 -14.31 13.55
CA ASP A 2 -5.71 -13.89 14.14
C ASP A 2 -4.92 -13.08 13.11
N ALA A 3 -4.14 -12.08 13.56
CA ALA A 3 -3.26 -11.32 12.69
C ALA A 3 -2.25 -12.26 12.01
N PHE A 4 -1.90 -11.98 10.75
CA PHE A 4 -0.87 -12.78 10.07
C PHE A 4 0.49 -12.67 10.79
N PRO A 5 1.29 -13.75 10.84
CA PRO A 5 2.59 -13.72 11.49
C PRO A 5 3.53 -12.73 10.78
N ASN A 6 4.45 -12.12 11.54
CA ASN A 6 5.46 -11.19 11.01
C ASN A 6 4.89 -9.92 10.34
N GLU A 7 3.79 -9.38 10.86
CA GLU A 7 3.27 -8.08 10.44
C GLU A 7 4.38 -7.00 10.44
N PRO A 8 4.72 -6.42 9.29
CA PRO A 8 5.84 -5.50 9.20
C PRO A 8 5.48 -4.17 9.87
N MET A 9 6.35 -3.70 10.76
CA MET A 9 6.17 -2.42 11.48
C MET A 9 6.32 -1.17 10.60
N GLY A 10 6.75 -1.36 9.35
CA GLY A 10 6.99 -0.28 8.40
C GLY A 10 7.38 -0.80 7.03
N PHE A 11 7.68 0.13 6.13
CA PHE A 11 8.10 -0.17 4.77
C PHE A 11 9.40 0.56 4.46
N ARG A 12 10.45 -0.18 4.08
CA ARG A 12 11.78 0.38 3.73
C ARG A 12 12.39 1.27 4.81
N GLY A 13 12.22 0.84 6.07
CA GLY A 13 12.71 1.55 7.25
C GLY A 13 11.93 2.82 7.61
N ILE A 14 10.74 3.01 7.03
CA ILE A 14 9.78 4.05 7.43
C ILE A 14 8.68 3.38 8.23
N LEU A 15 8.53 3.75 9.50
CA LEU A 15 7.51 3.18 10.38
C LEU A 15 6.12 3.67 9.98
N TRP A 16 5.10 2.82 10.14
CA TRP A 16 3.73 3.27 9.97
C TRP A 16 3.38 4.38 10.97
N GLY A 17 2.68 5.41 10.49
CA GLY A 17 2.34 6.61 11.26
C GLY A 17 3.48 7.61 11.48
N GLN A 18 4.71 7.30 11.01
CA GLN A 18 5.85 8.21 11.08
C GLN A 18 5.57 9.50 10.30
N ARG A 19 6.00 10.64 10.87
CA ARG A 19 5.80 11.95 10.26
C ARG A 19 6.78 12.16 9.11
N LEU A 20 6.30 12.67 7.97
CA LEU A 20 7.11 13.00 6.80
C LEU A 20 8.32 13.87 7.18
N GLU A 21 8.10 14.90 8.00
CA GLU A 21 9.14 15.83 8.48
C GLU A 21 10.27 15.16 9.27
N SER A 22 10.00 14.01 9.90
CA SER A 22 11.00 13.25 10.66
C SER A 22 11.88 12.35 9.78
N LEU A 23 11.55 12.19 8.49
CA LEU A 23 12.26 11.33 7.53
C LEU A 23 13.46 12.06 6.91
N THR A 24 14.34 12.58 7.76
CA THR A 24 15.55 13.30 7.33
C THR A 24 16.51 12.39 6.56
N GLY A 25 17.25 12.95 5.60
CA GLY A 25 18.20 12.20 4.78
C GLY A 25 17.56 11.38 3.64
N ARG A 26 16.27 11.57 3.41
CA ARG A 26 15.51 11.02 2.28
C ARG A 26 14.92 12.17 1.47
N THR A 27 14.94 12.05 0.15
CA THR A 27 14.32 13.04 -0.74
C THR A 27 13.03 12.48 -1.31
N PHE A 28 11.89 13.02 -0.87
CA PHE A 28 10.58 12.66 -1.41
C PHE A 28 10.23 13.61 -2.57
N LEU A 29 10.01 13.04 -3.75
CA LEU A 29 9.56 13.75 -4.94
C LEU A 29 8.03 13.75 -4.95
N PRO A 30 7.37 14.92 -4.93
CA PRO A 30 5.91 15.00 -4.89
C PRO A 30 5.29 14.42 -6.18
N LEU A 31 4.22 13.66 -6.02
CA LEU A 31 3.46 13.06 -7.12
C LEU A 31 2.06 13.67 -7.22
N SER A 32 1.34 13.75 -6.10
CA SER A 32 0.01 14.37 -6.03
C SER A 32 -0.33 14.83 -4.62
N GLU A 33 -1.29 15.74 -4.52
CA GLU A 33 -1.88 16.20 -3.26
C GLU A 33 -3.40 16.30 -3.44
N GLU A 34 -4.13 15.52 -2.65
CA GLU A 34 -5.58 15.36 -2.73
C GLU A 34 -6.18 15.52 -1.32
N GLY A 35 -6.60 16.75 -1.00
CA GLY A 35 -7.12 17.08 0.31
C GLY A 35 -6.07 16.90 1.42
N ASP A 36 -6.28 15.91 2.31
CA ASP A 36 -5.34 15.62 3.40
C ASP A 36 -4.31 14.55 3.02
N VAL A 37 -4.37 14.00 1.80
CA VAL A 37 -3.47 12.95 1.32
C VAL A 37 -2.42 13.55 0.40
N SER A 38 -1.16 13.29 0.69
CA SER A 38 -0.04 13.59 -0.20
C SER A 38 0.69 12.31 -0.61
N SER A 39 1.05 12.23 -1.89
CA SER A 39 1.72 11.08 -2.49
C SER A 39 3.10 11.47 -3.00
N TYR A 40 4.07 10.59 -2.81
CA TYR A 40 5.47 10.84 -3.19
C TYR A 40 6.12 9.58 -3.76
N ARG A 41 7.17 9.80 -4.56
CA ARG A 41 8.20 8.81 -4.86
C ARG A 41 9.44 9.12 -4.03
N LEU A 42 10.18 8.10 -3.61
CA LEU A 42 11.48 8.29 -2.99
C LEU A 42 12.55 8.43 -4.09
N GLN A 43 13.37 9.48 -4.02
CA GLN A 43 14.50 9.64 -4.94
C GLN A 43 15.51 8.50 -4.75
N ASN A 44 15.94 7.88 -5.85
CA ASN A 44 16.86 6.73 -5.84
C ASN A 44 16.33 5.53 -5.05
N ASP A 45 15.01 5.34 -5.01
CA ASP A 45 14.43 4.15 -4.40
C ASP A 45 14.88 2.89 -5.15
N SER A 46 15.12 1.80 -4.41
CA SER A 46 15.42 0.51 -5.02
C SER A 46 14.13 -0.12 -5.52
N LEU A 47 13.87 -0.14 -6.83
CA LEU A 47 12.65 -0.69 -7.41
C LEU A 47 12.67 -2.23 -7.48
N ARG A 48 12.76 -2.87 -6.32
CA ARG A 48 12.74 -4.33 -6.15
C ARG A 48 11.96 -4.75 -4.90
N ILE A 49 11.21 -5.85 -4.97
CA ILE A 49 10.61 -6.52 -3.81
C ILE A 49 11.14 -7.94 -3.78
N GLY A 50 11.94 -8.27 -2.76
CA GLY A 50 12.74 -9.49 -2.78
C GLY A 50 13.60 -9.57 -4.04
N ASN A 51 13.39 -10.63 -4.83
CA ASN A 51 14.10 -10.85 -6.09
C ASN A 51 13.34 -10.36 -7.34
N ALA A 52 12.16 -9.76 -7.19
CA ALA A 52 11.35 -9.25 -8.29
C ALA A 52 11.57 -7.76 -8.53
N GLU A 53 11.60 -7.36 -9.80
CA GLU A 53 11.61 -5.95 -10.20
C GLU A 53 10.20 -5.38 -10.23
N VAL A 54 10.07 -4.12 -9.86
CA VAL A 54 8.79 -3.39 -9.80
C VAL A 54 8.93 -2.08 -10.56
N SER A 55 7.84 -1.54 -11.07
CA SER A 55 7.89 -0.36 -11.95
C SER A 55 7.79 0.95 -11.19
N ASP A 56 7.13 0.95 -10.03
CA ASP A 56 7.01 2.13 -9.19
C ASP A 56 6.74 1.79 -7.72
N ILE A 57 7.08 2.73 -6.84
CA ILE A 57 6.78 2.67 -5.41
C ILE A 57 6.26 4.05 -4.99
N ILE A 58 5.00 4.08 -4.57
CA ILE A 58 4.29 5.30 -4.18
C ILE A 58 4.04 5.27 -2.67
N TYR A 59 4.55 6.29 -1.99
CA TYR A 59 4.37 6.51 -0.56
C TYR A 59 3.27 7.52 -0.35
N ARG A 60 2.24 7.16 0.42
CA ARG A 60 1.13 8.04 0.75
C ARG A 60 1.11 8.41 2.23
N PHE A 61 0.88 9.68 2.47
CA PHE A 61 0.81 10.29 3.77
C PHE A 61 -0.56 10.92 3.94
N PHE A 62 -1.23 10.65 5.06
CA PHE A 62 -2.46 11.34 5.43
C PHE A 62 -2.12 12.28 6.59
N ARG A 63 -2.38 13.59 6.43
CA ARG A 63 -1.99 14.63 7.39
C ARG A 63 -0.51 14.48 7.82
N HIS A 64 0.36 14.32 6.83
CA HIS A 64 1.81 14.16 6.98
C HIS A 64 2.27 12.88 7.69
N ARG A 65 1.40 11.88 7.89
CA ARG A 65 1.76 10.58 8.50
C ARG A 65 1.72 9.46 7.48
N PHE A 66 2.82 8.72 7.39
CA PHE A 66 2.94 7.58 6.47
C PHE A 66 1.90 6.52 6.82
N TYR A 67 1.06 6.13 5.86
CA TYR A 67 0.01 5.15 6.14
C TYR A 67 -0.21 4.14 5.02
N ARG A 68 0.29 4.42 3.82
CA ARG A 68 0.09 3.52 2.69
C ARG A 68 1.29 3.51 1.75
N ALA A 69 1.69 2.32 1.34
CA ALA A 69 2.62 2.12 0.24
C ALA A 69 1.92 1.33 -0.86
N THR A 70 2.08 1.78 -2.11
CA THR A 70 1.65 1.05 -3.29
C THR A 70 2.86 0.73 -4.13
N VAL A 71 3.01 -0.55 -4.49
CA VAL A 71 4.06 -1.03 -5.37
C VAL A 71 3.40 -1.49 -6.67
N LEU A 72 3.90 -1.05 -7.82
CA LEU A 72 3.36 -1.40 -9.14
C LEU A 72 4.23 -2.48 -9.79
N ILE A 73 3.60 -3.48 -10.42
CA ILE A 73 4.24 -4.66 -10.97
C ILE A 73 3.80 -4.81 -12.43
N ASP A 74 4.72 -4.69 -13.38
CA ASP A 74 4.38 -4.68 -14.81
C ASP A 74 4.23 -6.07 -15.44
N SER A 75 4.65 -7.14 -14.75
CA SER A 75 4.64 -8.49 -15.33
C SER A 75 4.08 -9.54 -14.38
N TYR A 76 3.38 -10.52 -14.96
CA TYR A 76 2.89 -11.68 -14.22
C TYR A 76 4.03 -12.49 -13.58
N GLU A 77 5.18 -12.60 -14.26
CA GLU A 77 6.36 -13.30 -13.74
C GLU A 77 6.87 -12.67 -12.43
N ASN A 78 6.97 -11.33 -12.37
CA ASN A 78 7.36 -10.65 -11.14
C ASN A 78 6.29 -10.75 -10.06
N PHE A 79 5.01 -10.69 -10.44
CA PHE A 79 3.90 -10.93 -9.52
C PHE A 79 3.97 -12.34 -8.91
N ALA A 80 4.18 -13.39 -9.70
CA ALA A 80 4.27 -14.76 -9.22
C ALA A 80 5.41 -14.95 -8.22
N ARG A 81 6.59 -14.37 -8.50
CA ARG A 81 7.74 -14.36 -7.57
C ARG A 81 7.43 -13.65 -6.26
N ILE A 82 6.73 -12.50 -6.33
CA ILE A 82 6.31 -11.74 -5.14
C ILE A 82 5.29 -12.55 -4.34
N LYS A 83 4.34 -13.20 -5.01
CA LYS A 83 3.32 -14.05 -4.38
C LYS A 83 3.97 -15.17 -3.57
N GLU A 84 4.89 -15.92 -4.16
CA GLU A 84 5.65 -16.98 -3.46
C GLU A 84 6.37 -16.41 -2.23
N SER A 85 7.11 -15.30 -2.41
CA SER A 85 7.80 -14.63 -1.30
C SER A 85 6.85 -14.16 -0.19
N PHE A 86 5.63 -13.72 -0.52
CA PHE A 86 4.63 -13.29 0.45
C PHE A 86 4.05 -14.47 1.20
N PHE A 87 3.80 -15.59 0.51
CA PHE A 87 3.29 -16.81 1.12
C PHE A 87 4.28 -17.37 2.13
N ASP A 88 5.57 -17.36 1.79
CA ASP A 88 6.64 -17.78 2.70
C ASP A 88 6.77 -16.86 3.93
N SER A 89 6.55 -15.55 3.76
CA SER A 89 6.77 -14.56 4.83
C SER A 89 5.57 -14.41 5.78
N TYR A 90 4.36 -14.45 5.22
CA TYR A 90 3.11 -14.07 5.89
C TYR A 90 2.10 -15.22 5.97
N GLY A 91 2.42 -16.39 5.40
CA GLY A 91 1.48 -17.49 5.20
C GLY A 91 0.58 -17.30 3.97
N GLU A 92 -0.26 -18.29 3.68
CA GLU A 92 -1.23 -18.19 2.59
C GLU A 92 -2.23 -17.05 2.85
N GLY A 93 -2.30 -16.10 1.92
CA GLY A 93 -3.30 -15.03 1.97
C GLY A 93 -4.69 -15.55 1.63
N VAL A 94 -5.72 -14.83 2.07
CA VAL A 94 -7.10 -15.12 1.67
C VAL A 94 -7.26 -14.79 0.20
N SER A 95 -7.45 -15.82 -0.63
CA SER A 95 -7.74 -15.64 -2.06
C SER A 95 -9.18 -15.15 -2.25
N VAL A 96 -9.34 -14.05 -2.98
CA VAL A 96 -10.65 -13.52 -3.40
C VAL A 96 -10.68 -13.22 -4.90
N SER A 97 -9.88 -13.99 -5.64
CA SER A 97 -9.72 -13.85 -7.08
C SER A 97 -11.06 -13.88 -7.81
N ARG A 98 -11.19 -13.04 -8.84
CA ARG A 98 -12.30 -13.00 -9.79
C ARG A 98 -11.80 -13.45 -11.17
N GLU A 99 -12.70 -13.67 -12.13
CA GLU A 99 -12.36 -14.30 -13.42
C GLU A 99 -11.10 -13.75 -14.11
N GLU A 100 -10.86 -12.44 -14.05
CA GLU A 100 -9.72 -11.79 -14.70
C GLU A 100 -8.72 -11.15 -13.72
N THR A 101 -8.88 -11.39 -12.41
CA THR A 101 -8.05 -10.73 -11.39
C THR A 101 -7.68 -11.71 -10.29
N GLU A 102 -6.39 -11.99 -10.19
CA GLU A 102 -5.83 -12.79 -9.11
C GLU A 102 -5.59 -11.88 -7.90
N THR A 103 -6.18 -12.20 -6.74
CA THR A 103 -6.06 -11.34 -5.55
C THR A 103 -5.92 -12.13 -4.26
N TYR A 104 -4.98 -11.71 -3.43
CA TYR A 104 -4.72 -12.25 -2.10
C TYR A 104 -4.69 -11.13 -1.06
N TYR A 105 -5.26 -11.42 0.11
CA TYR A 105 -5.31 -10.48 1.24
C TYR A 105 -4.71 -11.07 2.51
N TRP A 106 -3.95 -10.24 3.23
CA TRP A 106 -3.52 -10.53 4.60
C TRP A 106 -4.03 -9.43 5.52
N SER A 107 -4.65 -9.87 6.60
CA SER A 107 -5.33 -9.02 7.55
C SER A 107 -4.56 -9.04 8.86
N GLY A 108 -3.77 -7.99 9.13
CA GLY A 108 -2.97 -7.87 10.35
C GLY A 108 -3.79 -7.33 11.52
N ALA A 109 -3.14 -6.98 12.62
CA ALA A 109 -3.73 -6.20 13.70
C ALA A 109 -3.91 -4.75 13.25
N GLU A 110 -2.85 -4.13 12.73
CA GLU A 110 -2.81 -2.71 12.35
C GLU A 110 -2.52 -2.49 10.87
N LEU A 111 -2.09 -3.50 10.14
CA LEU A 111 -1.73 -3.43 8.72
C LEU A 111 -2.57 -4.40 7.89
N ASP A 112 -3.15 -3.90 6.81
CA ASP A 112 -3.70 -4.73 5.75
C ASP A 112 -2.71 -4.79 4.58
N LEU A 113 -2.58 -5.98 4.00
CA LEU A 113 -1.84 -6.20 2.76
C LEU A 113 -2.78 -6.76 1.69
N SER A 114 -2.64 -6.26 0.48
CA SER A 114 -3.23 -6.90 -0.70
C SER A 114 -2.18 -7.06 -1.79
N LEU A 115 -2.29 -8.17 -2.51
CA LEU A 115 -1.51 -8.47 -3.71
C LEU A 115 -2.50 -8.80 -4.82
N GLU A 116 -2.47 -8.03 -5.90
CA GLU A 116 -3.42 -8.13 -7.00
C GLU A 116 -2.69 -8.16 -8.34
N PHE A 117 -3.20 -8.92 -9.31
CA PHE A 117 -2.78 -8.85 -10.70
C PHE A 117 -3.95 -9.09 -11.65
N SER A 118 -4.02 -8.27 -12.70
CA SER A 118 -4.80 -8.55 -13.91
C SER A 118 -4.01 -8.11 -15.13
N GLU A 119 -4.30 -8.71 -16.28
CA GLU A 119 -3.72 -8.27 -17.57
C GLU A 119 -4.14 -6.83 -17.93
N ALA A 120 -5.31 -6.37 -17.46
CA ALA A 120 -5.85 -5.05 -17.78
C ALA A 120 -5.20 -3.91 -16.97
N THR A 121 -4.85 -4.17 -15.71
CA THR A 121 -4.35 -3.15 -14.78
C THR A 121 -2.91 -3.35 -14.34
N CYS A 122 -2.27 -4.43 -14.82
CA CYS A 122 -1.04 -4.97 -14.27
C CYS A 122 -1.17 -5.32 -12.77
N GLY A 123 -0.06 -5.66 -12.14
CA GLY A 123 -0.02 -6.04 -10.73
C GLY A 123 0.22 -4.89 -9.77
N ARG A 124 -0.25 -5.06 -8.53
CA ARG A 124 0.07 -4.15 -7.43
C ARG A 124 0.16 -4.86 -6.10
N ILE A 125 0.94 -4.27 -5.21
CA ILE A 125 0.91 -4.53 -3.78
C ILE A 125 0.37 -3.29 -3.08
N GLU A 126 -0.57 -3.44 -2.17
CA GLU A 126 -0.98 -2.37 -1.26
C GLU A 126 -0.67 -2.75 0.19
N TYR A 127 0.05 -1.87 0.88
CA TYR A 127 0.23 -1.90 2.32
C TYR A 127 -0.60 -0.77 2.92
N SER A 128 -1.53 -1.04 3.84
CA SER A 128 -2.45 -0.04 4.39
C SER A 128 -2.52 -0.09 5.92
N PHE A 129 -1.99 0.95 6.57
CA PHE A 129 -2.00 1.09 8.02
C PHE A 129 -3.38 1.53 8.51
N ARG A 130 -4.12 0.57 9.06
CA ARG A 130 -5.53 0.68 9.46
C ARG A 130 -5.86 1.88 10.35
N PRO A 131 -5.08 2.21 11.40
CA PRO A 131 -5.45 3.30 12.28
C PRO A 131 -5.60 4.64 11.55
N ILE A 132 -4.80 4.86 10.51
CA ILE A 132 -4.84 6.08 9.70
C ILE A 132 -5.77 5.92 8.49
N HIS A 133 -5.76 4.76 7.82
CA HIS A 133 -6.66 4.51 6.69
C HIS A 133 -8.14 4.67 7.08
N LYS A 134 -8.55 4.14 8.24
CA LYS A 134 -9.93 4.32 8.76
C LYS A 134 -10.30 5.79 9.00
N GLN A 135 -9.32 6.63 9.37
CA GLN A 135 -9.55 8.07 9.56
C GLN A 135 -9.76 8.78 8.22
N GLU A 136 -8.97 8.41 7.22
CA GLU A 136 -9.08 8.91 5.86
C GLU A 136 -10.43 8.52 5.24
N GLU A 137 -10.82 7.24 5.31
CA GLU A 137 -12.14 6.75 4.84
C GLU A 137 -13.31 7.47 5.53
N LYS A 138 -13.23 7.66 6.86
CA LYS A 138 -14.26 8.37 7.62
C LYS A 138 -14.38 9.82 7.14
N LYS A 139 -13.26 10.49 6.88
CA LYS A 139 -13.27 11.86 6.36
C LYS A 139 -13.86 11.91 4.95
N ALA A 140 -13.48 10.99 4.07
CA ALA A 140 -14.01 10.89 2.71
C ALA A 140 -15.54 10.68 2.70
N LYS A 141 -16.05 9.78 3.55
CA LYS A 141 -17.50 9.54 3.71
C LYS A 141 -18.25 10.76 4.22
N LEU A 142 -17.72 11.46 5.22
CA LEU A 142 -18.33 12.69 5.74
C LEU A 142 -18.39 13.79 4.68
N LYS A 143 -17.31 13.96 3.91
CA LYS A 143 -17.28 14.93 2.80
C LYS A 143 -18.31 14.57 1.73
N ALA A 144 -18.39 13.30 1.34
CA ALA A 144 -19.38 12.85 0.37
C ALA A 144 -20.80 13.18 0.86
N ILE A 145 -21.17 12.82 2.09
CA ILE A 145 -22.50 13.14 2.65
C ILE A 145 -22.80 14.64 2.58
N GLN A 146 -21.83 15.49 2.92
CA GLN A 146 -21.99 16.95 2.83
C GLN A 146 -22.19 17.45 1.40
N ASP A 147 -21.43 16.91 0.44
CA ASP A 147 -21.55 17.28 -0.98
C ASP A 147 -22.92 16.85 -1.55
N TRP A 148 -23.45 15.69 -1.11
CA TRP A 148 -24.79 15.21 -1.48
C TRP A 148 -25.92 16.06 -0.90
N ASP A 149 -25.78 16.58 0.33
CA ASP A 149 -26.78 17.45 0.96
C ASP A 149 -26.82 18.87 0.37
N GLN A 150 -25.83 19.26 -0.45
CA GLN A 150 -25.71 20.58 -1.08
C GLN A 150 -25.96 20.57 -2.60
N ALA A 151 -26.23 19.40 -3.19
CA ALA A 151 -26.52 19.20 -4.62
C ALA A 151 -28.03 19.13 -4.90
#